data_AF-A0A5Q4EAP7-F1
#
_entry.id   AF-A0A5Q4EAP7-F1
#
_cell.length_a   1.000
_cell.length_b   1.000
_cell.length_c   1.000
_cell.angle_alpha   90.00
_cell.angle_beta   90.00
_cell.angle_gamma   90.00
#
_symmetry.space_group_name_H-M   'P 1'
#
loop_
_entity.id
_entity.type
_entity.pdbx_description
1 polymer ?
#
loop_
_entity_poly.entity_id
_entity_poly.type
_entity_poly.pdbx_seq_one_letter_code
_entity_poly.pdbx_strand_id
1 'polypeptide(L)'
;MPARGAIDITVKFSGIPIATAAPRGITKIEMYCSGYNVLADVKTKTFKRFIEKAMEYDYWEGVVSGKLHHIQGHQLILTHAGIQCREKKSAD
;
A
#
# COMPACT_ATOMS: atom_id res chain seq x y z
N MET A 1 25.15 19.81 -14.56
CA MET A 1 24.57 18.45 -14.38
C MET A 1 23.06 18.56 -14.35
N PRO A 2 22.30 17.68 -15.02
CA PRO A 2 20.84 17.67 -14.90
C PRO A 2 20.40 17.27 -13.49
N ALA A 3 19.25 17.78 -13.05
CA ALA A 3 18.66 17.44 -11.76
C ALA A 3 18.28 15.95 -11.71
N ARG A 4 18.54 15.30 -10.58
CA ARG A 4 18.09 13.94 -10.28
C ARG A 4 17.01 14.02 -9.20
N GLY A 5 15.94 13.25 -9.35
CA GLY A 5 14.80 13.24 -8.43
C GLY A 5 14.20 11.85 -8.22
N ALA A 6 13.23 11.77 -7.32
CA ALA A 6 12.42 10.58 -7.05
C ALA A 6 10.95 10.99 -6.98
N ILE A 7 10.05 10.04 -7.28
CA ILE A 7 8.61 10.23 -7.17
C ILE A 7 8.11 9.39 -6.01
N ASP A 8 7.53 10.04 -5.00
CA ASP A 8 6.83 9.39 -3.91
C ASP A 8 5.33 9.35 -4.23
N ILE A 9 4.71 8.18 -4.09
CA ILE A 9 3.29 7.94 -4.36
C ILE A 9 2.62 7.54 -3.05
N THR A 10 1.43 8.11 -2.83
CA THR A 10 0.50 7.68 -1.78
C THR A 10 -0.80 7.23 -2.44
N VAL A 11 -1.21 5.99 -2.18
CA VAL A 11 -2.46 5.41 -2.67
C VAL A 11 -3.37 5.15 -1.48
N LYS A 12 -4.59 5.67 -1.55
CA LYS A 12 -5.67 5.36 -0.61
C LYS A 12 -6.58 4.31 -1.21
N PHE A 13 -7.04 3.38 -0.39
CA PHE A 13 -7.86 2.26 -0.85
C PHE A 13 -8.85 1.80 0.23
N SER A 14 -9.84 1.04 -0.22
CA SER A 14 -10.83 0.37 0.62
C SER A 14 -10.68 -1.14 0.47
N GLY A 15 -10.88 -1.87 1.56
CA GLY A 15 -10.77 -3.33 1.58
C GLY A 15 -9.35 -3.84 1.80
N ILE A 16 -9.23 -5.16 1.97
CA ILE A 16 -7.97 -5.83 2.28
C ILE A 16 -7.27 -6.19 0.95
N PRO A 17 -6.00 -5.78 0.75
CA PRO A 17 -5.27 -6.11 -0.47
C PRO A 17 -4.94 -7.61 -0.50
N ILE A 18 -4.72 -8.16 -1.70
CA ILE A 18 -4.21 -9.52 -1.85
C ILE A 18 -2.79 -9.54 -1.27
N ALA A 19 -2.50 -10.51 -0.40
CA ALA A 19 -1.23 -10.58 0.30
C ALA A 19 -0.56 -11.95 0.10
N THR A 20 0.70 -11.92 -0.32
CA THR A 20 1.53 -13.12 -0.44
C THR A 20 2.77 -12.96 0.45
N ALA A 21 3.00 -13.96 1.31
CA ALA A 21 4.20 -13.98 2.14
C ALA A 21 5.45 -14.13 1.27
N ALA A 22 6.48 -13.35 1.57
CA ALA A 22 7.78 -13.42 0.92
C ALA A 22 8.90 -13.62 1.96
N PRO A 23 10.10 -14.06 1.54
CA PRO A 23 11.22 -14.23 2.45
C PRO A 23 11.58 -12.95 3.20
N ARG A 24 12.31 -13.11 4.31
CA ARG A 24 12.91 -12.01 5.10
C ARG A 24 11.91 -11.03 5.73
N GLY A 25 10.72 -11.52 6.10
CA GLY A 25 9.73 -10.71 6.81
C GLY A 25 9.09 -9.63 5.93
N ILE A 26 8.97 -9.92 4.63
CA ILE A 26 8.29 -9.10 3.64
C ILE A 26 6.96 -9.75 3.29
N THR A 27 5.94 -8.92 3.10
CA THR A 27 4.66 -9.31 2.51
C THR A 27 4.49 -8.51 1.24
N LYS A 28 4.27 -9.21 0.12
CA LYS A 28 3.89 -8.58 -1.14
C LYS A 28 2.41 -8.31 -1.10
N ILE A 29 2.02 -7.09 -1.40
CA ILE A 29 0.62 -6.70 -1.50
C ILE A 29 0.28 -6.27 -2.92
N GLU A 30 -0.94 -6.60 -3.33
CA GLU A 30 -1.52 -6.23 -4.62
C GLU A 30 -2.92 -5.65 -4.42
N MET A 31 -3.19 -4.55 -5.11
CA MET A 31 -4.47 -3.83 -5.06
C MET A 31 -4.75 -3.12 -6.38
N TYR A 32 -6.02 -3.09 -6.78
CA TYR A 32 -6.45 -2.37 -7.97
C TYR A 32 -6.97 -0.98 -7.60
N CYS A 33 -6.37 0.06 -8.17
CA CYS A 33 -6.67 1.46 -7.87
C CYS A 33 -6.64 2.30 -9.14
N SER A 34 -7.77 2.94 -9.48
CA SER A 34 -7.88 3.91 -10.58
C SER A 34 -7.33 3.41 -11.91
N GLY A 35 -7.60 2.14 -12.27
CA GLY A 35 -7.09 1.55 -13.51
C GLY A 35 -5.74 0.83 -13.39
N TYR A 36 -5.05 0.97 -12.26
CA TYR A 36 -3.72 0.42 -12.05
C TYR A 36 -3.70 -0.73 -11.03
N ASN A 37 -2.93 -1.77 -11.32
CA ASN A 37 -2.50 -2.77 -10.34
C ASN A 37 -1.29 -2.21 -9.57
N VAL A 38 -1.50 -1.82 -8.33
CA VAL A 38 -0.45 -1.35 -7.44
C VAL A 38 0.18 -2.55 -6.75
N LEU A 39 1.49 -2.71 -6.92
CA LEU A 39 2.30 -3.76 -6.32
C LEU A 39 3.28 -3.13 -5.34
N ALA A 40 3.30 -3.62 -4.10
CA ALA A 40 4.19 -3.08 -3.08
C ALA A 40 4.75 -4.18 -2.17
N ASP A 41 6.03 -4.06 -1.86
CA ASP A 41 6.69 -4.87 -0.83
C ASP A 41 6.64 -4.11 0.49
N VAL A 42 5.90 -4.64 1.47
CA VAL A 42 5.76 -4.05 2.81
C VAL A 42 6.34 -4.97 3.87
N LYS A 43 6.71 -4.42 5.04
CA LYS A 43 7.13 -5.25 6.17
C LYS A 43 5.94 -6.10 6.66
N THR A 44 6.14 -7.40 6.85
CA THR A 44 5.07 -8.30 7.34
C THR A 44 4.49 -7.82 8.68
N LYS A 45 5.34 -7.27 9.57
CA LYS A 45 4.89 -6.69 10.84
C LYS A 45 3.92 -5.51 10.65
N THR A 46 4.17 -4.63 9.68
CA THR A 46 3.26 -3.51 9.42
C THR A 46 1.98 -3.96 8.74
N PHE A 47 2.06 -4.99 7.89
CA PHE A 47 0.87 -5.60 7.29
C PHE A 47 -0.04 -6.25 8.35
N LYS A 48 0.52 -7.03 9.28
CA LYS A 48 -0.27 -7.60 10.40
C LYS A 48 -0.99 -6.54 11.22
N ARG A 49 -0.29 -5.46 11.59
CA ARG A 49 -0.88 -4.30 12.29
C ARG A 49 -1.97 -3.59 11.48
N PHE A 50 -1.85 -3.57 10.16
CA PHE A 50 -2.89 -3.04 9.28
C PHE A 50 -4.16 -3.90 9.38
N ILE A 51 -4.02 -5.23 9.32
CA ILE A 51 -5.15 -6.17 9.44
C ILE A 51 -5.82 -6.06 10.81
N GLU A 52 -5.03 -6.06 11.90
CA GLU A 52 -5.54 -5.91 13.28
C GLU A 52 -6.45 -4.67 13.39
N LYS A 53 -5.97 -3.51 12.94
CA LYS A 53 -6.75 -2.26 12.95
C LYS A 53 -7.98 -2.31 12.03
N ALA A 54 -7.85 -2.93 10.86
CA ALA A 54 -8.96 -3.07 9.92
C ALA A 54 -10.10 -3.95 10.47
N MET A 55 -9.81 -4.83 11.43
CA MET A 55 -10.81 -5.60 12.16
C MET A 55 -11.40 -4.85 13.36
N GLU A 56 -10.67 -3.90 13.92
CA GLU A 56 -11.11 -3.08 15.06
C GLU A 56 -12.04 -1.93 14.64
N TYR A 57 -11.82 -1.34 13.46
CA TYR A 57 -12.58 -0.18 12.99
C TYR A 57 -13.81 -0.60 12.17
N ASP A 58 -14.98 -0.04 12.50
CA ASP A 58 -16.20 -0.22 11.70
C ASP A 58 -16.07 0.40 10.31
N TYR A 59 -15.40 1.57 10.23
CA TYR A 59 -15.12 2.28 8.99
C TYR A 59 -13.68 2.74 8.95
N TRP A 60 -12.97 2.44 7.86
CA TRP A 60 -11.56 2.77 7.71
C TRP A 60 -11.12 2.96 6.26
N GLU A 61 -9.97 3.59 6.07
CA GLU A 61 -9.23 3.60 4.81
C GLU A 61 -7.81 3.03 4.97
N GLY A 62 -7.42 2.25 3.97
CA GLY A 62 -6.04 1.82 3.80
C GLY A 62 -5.24 2.89 3.08
N VAL A 63 -4.00 3.06 3.52
CA VAL A 63 -3.03 3.95 2.88
C VAL A 63 -1.74 3.18 2.65
N VAL A 64 -1.31 3.08 1.40
CA VAL A 64 0.03 2.61 1.05
C VAL A 64 0.83 3.77 0.45
N SER A 65 2.04 3.97 0.94
CA SER A 65 2.95 5.00 0.43
C SER A 65 4.31 4.41 0.15
N GLY A 66 4.94 4.82 -0.95
CA GLY A 66 6.28 4.36 -1.31
C GLY A 66 6.86 5.13 -2.50
N LYS A 67 8.10 4.79 -2.84
CA LYS A 67 8.80 5.36 -4.00
C LYS A 67 8.41 4.61 -5.26
N LEU A 68 8.00 5.34 -6.29
CA LEU A 68 7.76 4.75 -7.61
C LEU A 68 9.07 4.21 -8.16
N HIS A 69 9.12 2.89 -8.36
CA HIS A 69 10.26 2.23 -8.97
C HIS A 69 10.09 2.06 -10.48
N HIS A 70 8.92 1.59 -10.90
CA HIS A 70 8.62 1.32 -12.31
C HIS A 70 7.11 1.42 -12.58
N ILE A 71 6.75 1.90 -13.78
CA ILE A 71 5.41 1.81 -14.33
C ILE A 71 5.48 0.88 -15.54
N GLN A 72 4.81 -0.28 -15.47
CA GLN A 72 4.81 -1.27 -16.56
C GLN A 72 3.38 -1.50 -17.03
N GLY A 73 2.98 -0.82 -18.11
CA GLY A 73 1.59 -0.80 -18.55
C GLY A 73 0.67 -0.27 -17.44
N HIS A 74 -0.23 -1.12 -16.95
CA HIS A 74 -1.13 -0.80 -15.83
C HIS A 74 -0.57 -1.17 -14.45
N GLN A 75 0.69 -1.58 -14.33
CA GLN A 75 1.30 -1.91 -13.04
C GLN A 75 2.09 -0.72 -12.47
N LEU A 76 1.79 -0.35 -11.22
CA LEU A 76 2.55 0.62 -10.42
C LEU A 76 3.35 -0.12 -9.36
N ILE A 77 4.67 -0.18 -9.54
CA ILE A 77 5.56 -0.89 -8.61
C ILE A 77 6.17 0.11 -7.62
N LEU A 78 5.81 -0.04 -6.34
CA LEU A 78 6.30 0.78 -5.24
C LEU A 78 7.40 0.07 -4.47
N THR A 79 8.48 0.79 -4.19
CA THR A 79 9.58 0.35 -3.33
C THR A 79 9.60 1.14 -2.04
N HIS A 80 10.25 0.58 -1.01
CA HIS A 80 10.28 1.17 0.34
C HIS A 80 8.87 1.49 0.86
N ALA A 81 7.90 0.63 0.54
CA ALA A 81 6.51 0.90 0.81
C ALA A 81 6.17 0.67 2.29
N GLY A 82 5.28 1.51 2.81
CA GLY A 82 4.61 1.35 4.10
C GLY A 82 3.11 1.29 3.92
N ILE A 83 2.43 0.53 4.80
CA ILE A 83 0.98 0.40 4.83
C ILE A 83 0.43 0.84 6.19
N GLN A 84 -0.71 1.53 6.17
CA GLN A 84 -1.41 2.04 7.34
C GLN A 84 -2.92 1.85 7.19
N CYS A 85 -3.59 1.56 8.30
CA CYS A 85 -5.04 1.60 8.41
C CYS A 85 -5.41 2.86 9.21
N ARG A 86 -6.35 3.65 8.71
CA ARG A 86 -6.84 4.88 9.33
C ARG A 86 -8.34 4.77 9.53
N GLU A 87 -8.79 4.90 10.77
CA GLU A 87 -10.21 5.00 11.09
C GLU A 87 -10.83 6.20 10.36
N LYS A 88 -12.00 5.98 9.77
CA LYS A 88 -12.84 7.02 9.22
C LYS A 88 -13.99 7.24 10.18
N LYS A 89 -14.21 8.49 10.57
CA LYS A 89 -15.50 8.84 11.14
C LYS A 89 -16.54 8.68 10.04
N SER A 90 -17.69 8.06 10.36
CA SER A 90 -18.83 8.09 9.44
C SER A 90 -19.08 9.54 9.04
N ALA A 91 -19.12 9.80 7.74
CA ALA A 91 -19.69 11.06 7.27
C ALA A 91 -21.19 10.94 7.56
N ASP A 92 -21.68 11.73 8.51
CA ASP A 92 -23.12 12.00 8.65
C ASP A 92 -23.68 12.56 7.33
#